data_AF-A0A2K3D950-F1
#
_entry.id   AF-A0A2K3D950-F1
#
_cell.length_a   1.000
_cell.length_b   1.000
_cell.length_c   1.000
_cell.angle_alpha   90.00
_cell.angle_beta   90.00
_cell.angle_gamma   90.00
#
_symmetry.space_group_name_H-M   'P 1'
#
loop_
_entity.id
_entity.type
_entity.pdbx_description
1 polymer ?
#
loop_
_entity_poly.entity_id
_entity_poly.type
_entity_poly.pdbx_seq_one_letter_code
_entity_poly.pdbx_strand_id
1 'polypeptide(L)'
;MDTFMYLMEHCCSSGAGSKACWGRVGEDHLGALEAAAEVGRQDVCAWLLAHLWGWHLRAAAAAARHGHVGLLHWLLQRRPPGPPPPAAFVDDGAAAAAVGGHTSRPARLQAAGELLAAVAWGCPLAELRQCYQGEGLEGPGGLLQQPGVGVDEDEAAVRAAQQRFRDTVLAAAAASPLPDWRAKAQWLLAPPRCHPVTWATLCAVVAAARSDEAAAERLAFLCRHWHQDAPCGGWDRDVAALAVAAIRRGFAQALGWVLREKVGQPAAAGEQQKGQQEEPQPQALAAEEVVASAVAHNQVACLQALEAAGVDVQSALRLGVAAGRPDVVLWALMSPTGPHAGTRRPGGGRGALTPDLLAQAAAAQDAATFRVMCRHLKHAGSGGDDAATQAAAGSSSSCSGPPSGGGSGGDGEQLAAAVAAAAACPCLRDRPHLREWMRQQVELLCRQEARRGTGRGPEQGSEDGSSSDEELSDLVHEAEEALARESQQRQQQQREAVSQEVGASRVLICAVS
;
A
#
# COMPACT_ATOMS: atom_id res chain seq x y z
N MET A 1 37.63 3.19 -6.13
CA MET A 1 38.68 3.13 -5.09
C MET A 1 38.84 4.51 -4.49
N ASP A 2 39.14 5.53 -5.29
CA ASP A 2 39.38 6.90 -4.82
C ASP A 2 38.24 7.51 -4.00
N THR A 3 36.97 7.37 -4.40
CA THR A 3 35.83 7.90 -3.60
C THR A 3 35.60 7.16 -2.28
N PHE A 4 35.84 5.84 -2.25
CA PHE A 4 35.71 5.03 -1.04
C PHE A 4 36.89 5.25 -0.10
N MET A 5 38.11 5.34 -0.65
CA MET A 5 39.31 5.75 0.07
C MET A 5 39.16 7.16 0.61
N TYR A 6 38.61 8.09 -0.17
CA TYR A 6 38.32 9.46 0.26
C TYR A 6 37.33 9.50 1.43
N LEU A 7 36.23 8.73 1.39
CA LEU A 7 35.28 8.63 2.50
C LEU A 7 35.92 7.98 3.74
N MET A 8 36.73 6.94 3.58
CA MET A 8 37.49 6.31 4.67
C MET A 8 38.52 7.27 5.29
N GLU A 9 39.22 8.02 4.46
CA GLU A 9 40.28 8.97 4.85
C GLU A 9 39.69 10.24 5.50
N HIS A 10 38.52 10.70 5.05
CA HIS A 10 37.82 11.86 5.63
C HIS A 10 37.10 11.53 6.93
N CYS A 11 36.59 10.31 7.12
CA CYS A 11 36.12 9.86 8.43
C CYS A 11 37.26 9.78 9.46
N CYS A 12 38.49 9.43 9.02
CA CYS A 12 39.67 9.38 9.88
C CYS A 12 40.26 10.76 10.23
N SER A 13 40.01 11.79 9.40
CA SER A 13 40.61 13.12 9.54
C SER A 13 39.89 14.04 10.54
N SER A 14 38.77 13.61 11.14
CA SER A 14 37.93 14.43 12.03
C SER A 14 38.47 14.61 13.47
N GLY A 15 39.73 14.25 13.75
CA GLY A 15 40.48 14.70 14.93
C GLY A 15 40.07 14.12 16.30
N ALA A 16 39.05 13.27 16.38
CA ALA A 16 38.74 12.53 17.61
C ALA A 16 39.61 11.27 17.69
N GLY A 17 40.34 11.11 18.81
CA GLY A 17 41.42 10.13 18.98
C GLY A 17 41.18 8.71 18.42
N SER A 18 42.13 8.27 17.58
CA SER A 18 42.21 7.03 16.78
C SER A 18 42.03 5.68 17.51
N LYS A 19 41.71 5.62 18.80
CA LYS A 19 41.35 4.37 19.49
C LYS A 19 39.86 4.28 19.87
N ALA A 20 39.19 5.43 20.00
CA ALA A 20 37.76 5.46 20.34
C ALA A 20 36.85 5.32 19.10
N CYS A 21 37.32 5.74 17.91
CA CYS A 21 36.58 5.55 16.67
C CYS A 21 36.51 4.06 16.28
N TRP A 22 37.63 3.33 16.28
CA TRP A 22 37.63 1.92 15.86
C TRP A 22 36.93 0.95 16.83
N GLY A 23 36.80 1.33 18.11
CA GLY A 23 36.08 0.52 19.11
C GLY A 23 34.57 0.39 18.86
N ARG A 24 33.99 1.28 18.05
CA ARG A 24 32.59 1.20 17.58
C ARG A 24 32.45 0.65 16.14
N VAL A 25 33.57 0.54 15.42
CA VAL A 25 33.66 0.18 13.98
C VAL A 25 33.77 -1.35 13.76
N GLY A 26 33.89 -2.13 14.83
CA GLY A 26 33.88 -3.60 14.73
C GLY A 26 32.64 -4.17 14.02
N GLU A 27 31.49 -3.50 14.13
CA GLU A 27 30.27 -3.85 13.38
C GLU A 27 30.20 -3.20 11.97
N ASP A 28 30.86 -2.06 11.79
CA ASP A 28 30.80 -1.27 10.53
C ASP A 28 31.61 -1.90 9.38
N HIS A 29 32.62 -2.72 9.67
CA HIS A 29 33.39 -3.44 8.65
C HIS A 29 32.57 -4.45 7.87
N LEU A 30 31.62 -5.11 8.54
CA LEU A 30 30.69 -6.03 7.89
C LEU A 30 29.79 -5.28 6.91
N GLY A 31 29.30 -4.10 7.32
CA GLY A 31 28.52 -3.21 6.46
C GLY A 31 29.30 -2.75 5.22
N ALA A 32 30.59 -2.44 5.35
CA ALA A 32 31.43 -2.05 4.22
C ALA A 32 31.63 -3.19 3.20
N LEU A 33 31.84 -4.43 3.66
CA LEU A 33 31.96 -5.59 2.77
C LEU A 33 30.63 -5.91 2.08
N GLU A 34 29.52 -5.81 2.81
CA GLU A 34 28.16 -5.98 2.25
C GLU A 34 27.86 -4.93 1.18
N ALA A 35 28.14 -3.65 1.44
CA ALA A 35 27.93 -2.57 0.49
C ALA A 35 28.82 -2.71 -0.76
N ALA A 36 30.09 -3.10 -0.59
CA ALA A 36 30.97 -3.39 -1.72
C ALA A 36 30.44 -4.55 -2.57
N ALA A 37 29.91 -5.59 -1.92
CA ALA A 37 29.34 -6.76 -2.59
C ALA A 37 28.02 -6.44 -3.30
N GLU A 38 27.19 -5.59 -2.72
CA GLU A 38 25.95 -5.05 -3.30
C GLU A 38 26.20 -4.31 -4.63
N VAL A 39 27.29 -3.54 -4.71
CA VAL A 39 27.68 -2.80 -5.92
C VAL A 39 28.53 -3.66 -6.88
N GLY A 40 28.86 -4.90 -6.52
CA GLY A 40 29.64 -5.81 -7.37
C GLY A 40 31.14 -5.48 -7.43
N ARG A 41 31.68 -4.76 -6.44
CA ARG A 41 33.09 -4.32 -6.39
C ARG A 41 34.01 -5.39 -5.82
N GLN A 42 34.33 -6.40 -6.63
CA GLN A 42 35.23 -7.50 -6.24
C GLN A 42 36.60 -7.02 -5.74
N ASP A 43 37.16 -5.97 -6.35
CA ASP A 43 38.43 -5.35 -5.95
C ASP A 43 38.39 -4.84 -4.51
N VAL A 44 37.31 -4.17 -4.13
CA VAL A 44 37.10 -3.66 -2.77
C VAL A 44 36.85 -4.81 -1.81
N CYS A 45 36.03 -5.81 -2.17
CA CYS A 45 35.84 -7.00 -1.34
C CYS A 45 37.14 -7.77 -1.09
N ALA A 46 38.01 -7.90 -2.10
CA ALA A 46 39.32 -8.52 -1.97
C ALA A 46 40.23 -7.76 -1.01
N TRP A 47 40.26 -6.44 -1.12
CA TRP A 47 41.01 -5.59 -0.20
C TRP A 47 40.49 -5.72 1.23
N LEU A 48 39.16 -5.64 1.44
CA LEU A 48 38.52 -5.75 2.75
C LEU A 48 38.79 -7.11 3.41
N LEU A 49 38.65 -8.21 2.67
CA LEU A 49 38.92 -9.56 3.19
C LEU A 49 40.39 -9.78 3.54
N ALA A 50 41.32 -9.10 2.86
CA ALA A 50 42.73 -9.17 3.17
C ALA A 50 43.12 -8.37 4.43
N HIS A 51 42.39 -7.31 4.78
CA HIS A 51 42.80 -6.35 5.81
C HIS A 51 41.89 -6.30 7.06
N LEU A 52 40.59 -6.55 6.94
CA LEU A 52 39.59 -6.22 7.96
C LEU A 52 38.86 -7.43 8.58
N TRP A 53 39.48 -8.61 8.44
CA TRP A 53 39.11 -9.88 9.08
C TRP A 53 37.82 -10.52 8.54
N GLY A 54 37.88 -11.86 8.45
CA GLY A 54 36.73 -12.76 8.35
C GLY A 54 35.89 -12.68 7.08
N TRP A 55 35.77 -13.80 6.39
CA TRP A 55 34.68 -13.98 5.43
C TRP A 55 33.31 -13.87 6.13
N HIS A 56 32.33 -13.24 5.49
CA HIS A 56 30.98 -13.09 6.04
C HIS A 56 29.90 -13.47 5.04
N LEU A 57 28.91 -14.24 5.50
CA LEU A 57 27.83 -14.77 4.66
C LEU A 57 26.93 -13.67 4.09
N ARG A 58 26.69 -12.59 4.83
CA ARG A 58 25.83 -11.50 4.35
C ARG A 58 26.40 -10.77 3.14
N ALA A 59 27.73 -10.71 2.99
CA ALA A 59 28.34 -10.15 1.79
C ALA A 59 28.05 -11.01 0.55
N ALA A 60 28.12 -12.34 0.69
CA ALA A 60 27.70 -13.26 -0.36
C ALA A 60 26.21 -13.08 -0.68
N ALA A 61 25.36 -12.96 0.35
CA ALA A 61 23.94 -12.68 0.17
C ALA A 61 23.68 -11.31 -0.52
N ALA A 62 24.44 -10.26 -0.19
CA ALA A 62 24.33 -8.95 -0.83
C ALA A 62 24.68 -9.02 -2.32
N ALA A 63 25.80 -9.67 -2.68
CA ALA A 63 26.17 -9.95 -4.07
C ALA A 63 25.07 -10.74 -4.80
N ALA A 64 24.55 -11.80 -4.17
CA ALA A 64 23.51 -12.65 -4.73
C ALA A 64 22.20 -11.89 -4.99
N ARG A 65 21.74 -11.07 -4.03
CA ARG A 65 20.51 -10.25 -4.17
C ARG A 65 20.56 -9.31 -5.36
N HIS A 66 21.75 -8.82 -5.70
CA HIS A 66 21.98 -7.86 -6.78
C HIS A 66 22.44 -8.52 -8.08
N GLY A 67 22.43 -9.86 -8.14
CA GLY A 67 22.75 -10.61 -9.35
C GLY A 67 24.24 -10.65 -9.71
N HIS A 68 25.13 -10.31 -8.77
CA HIS A 68 26.58 -10.36 -8.98
C HIS A 68 27.11 -11.80 -8.83
N VAL A 69 26.67 -12.71 -9.71
CA VAL A 69 26.95 -14.16 -9.63
C VAL A 69 28.46 -14.47 -9.59
N GLY A 70 29.26 -13.79 -10.41
CA GLY A 70 30.71 -13.97 -10.40
C GLY A 70 31.35 -13.60 -9.05
N LEU A 71 30.90 -12.50 -8.45
CA LEU A 71 31.35 -12.08 -7.12
C LEU A 71 30.85 -13.02 -6.02
N LEU A 72 29.61 -13.50 -6.11
CA LEU A 72 29.06 -14.53 -5.22
C LEU A 72 29.94 -15.79 -5.23
N HIS A 73 30.26 -16.32 -6.41
CA HIS A 73 31.11 -17.50 -6.54
C HIS A 73 32.51 -17.27 -5.97
N TRP A 74 33.11 -16.12 -6.27
CA TRP A 74 34.40 -15.73 -5.72
C TRP A 74 34.37 -15.63 -4.18
N LEU A 75 33.31 -15.05 -3.61
CA LEU A 75 33.13 -14.98 -2.15
C LEU A 75 32.96 -16.38 -1.56
N LEU A 76 32.14 -17.25 -2.15
CA LEU A 76 31.94 -18.62 -1.66
C LEU A 76 33.22 -19.46 -1.70
N GLN A 77 34.08 -19.27 -2.71
CA GLN A 77 35.40 -19.92 -2.78
C GLN A 77 36.37 -19.43 -1.69
N ARG A 78 36.19 -18.21 -1.20
CA ARG A 78 36.98 -17.62 -0.10
C ARG A 78 36.43 -17.95 1.28
N ARG A 79 35.30 -18.66 1.36
CA ARG A 79 34.73 -19.11 2.63
C ARG A 79 35.76 -20.01 3.33
N PRO A 80 36.19 -19.68 4.56
CA PRO A 80 37.03 -20.57 5.32
C PRO A 80 36.29 -21.90 5.49
N PRO A 81 36.97 -23.06 5.36
CA PRO A 81 36.33 -24.34 5.64
C PRO A 81 35.72 -24.25 7.03
N GLY A 82 34.42 -24.54 7.12
CA GLY A 82 33.76 -24.61 8.43
C GLY A 82 34.52 -25.60 9.32
N PRO A 83 34.51 -25.41 10.64
CA PRO A 83 35.09 -26.41 11.53
C PRO A 83 34.48 -27.76 11.17
N PRO A 84 35.28 -28.82 11.01
CA PRO A 84 34.74 -30.14 10.70
C PRO A 84 33.67 -30.46 11.74
N PRO A 85 32.54 -31.07 11.35
CA PRO A 85 31.56 -31.54 12.33
C PRO A 85 32.32 -32.40 13.34
N PRO A 86 32.11 -32.20 14.65
CA PRO A 86 32.83 -32.94 15.67
C PRO A 86 32.71 -34.43 15.33
N ALA A 87 33.85 -35.06 15.03
CA ALA A 87 33.92 -36.43 14.55
C ALA A 87 33.56 -37.36 15.71
N ALA A 88 32.26 -37.58 15.92
CA ALA A 88 31.67 -38.22 17.08
C ALA A 88 32.00 -37.52 18.41
N PHE A 89 30.97 -37.33 19.23
CA PHE A 89 31.12 -37.08 20.67
C PHE A 89 31.97 -38.20 21.27
N VAL A 90 33.26 -37.95 21.48
CA VAL A 90 34.10 -38.73 22.39
C VAL A 90 34.39 -37.81 23.58
N ASP A 91 33.47 -37.84 24.54
CA ASP A 91 33.47 -37.43 25.96
C ASP A 91 34.27 -36.22 26.53
N ASP A 92 35.01 -35.42 25.78
CA ASP A 92 35.78 -34.29 26.37
C ASP A 92 35.14 -32.91 26.11
N GLY A 93 34.03 -32.65 26.79
CA GLY A 93 33.12 -31.51 26.59
C GLY A 93 33.54 -30.11 27.08
N ALA A 94 34.83 -29.76 27.22
CA ALA A 94 35.22 -28.49 27.85
C ALA A 94 36.07 -27.52 27.00
N ALA A 95 36.77 -27.97 25.96
CA ALA A 95 37.74 -27.11 25.26
C ALA A 95 37.23 -26.41 23.98
N ALA A 96 36.08 -26.83 23.42
CA ALA A 96 35.56 -26.29 22.15
C ALA A 96 34.80 -24.95 22.26
N ALA A 97 34.43 -24.52 23.48
CA ALA A 97 33.60 -23.33 23.69
C ALA A 97 34.34 -21.98 23.51
N ALA A 98 35.68 -21.96 23.51
CA ALA A 98 36.45 -20.71 23.62
C ALA A 98 36.71 -19.99 22.28
N VAL A 99 36.41 -20.59 21.13
CA VAL A 99 36.63 -19.98 19.80
C VAL A 99 35.33 -19.97 18.98
N GLY A 100 34.29 -19.28 19.48
CA GLY A 100 33.16 -18.78 18.67
C GLY A 100 32.35 -19.77 17.81
N GLY A 101 32.38 -21.09 18.08
CA GLY A 101 32.04 -22.11 17.08
C GLY A 101 30.68 -22.82 17.16
N HIS A 102 29.83 -22.53 18.14
CA HIS A 102 28.52 -23.20 18.31
C HIS A 102 27.37 -22.25 18.01
N THR A 103 27.30 -21.74 16.78
CA THR A 103 26.00 -21.24 16.30
C THR A 103 25.01 -22.39 16.39
N SER A 104 23.97 -22.20 17.19
CA SER A 104 22.90 -23.18 17.36
C SER A 104 22.36 -23.57 15.97
N ARG A 105 21.84 -24.79 15.85
CA ARG A 105 21.26 -25.27 14.59
C ARG A 105 20.25 -24.29 13.98
N PRO A 106 19.35 -23.63 14.76
CA PRO A 106 18.48 -22.57 14.25
C PRO A 106 19.24 -21.38 13.64
N ALA A 107 20.33 -20.93 14.25
CA ALA A 107 21.13 -19.81 13.74
C ALA A 107 21.81 -20.16 12.41
N ARG A 108 22.29 -21.40 12.25
CA ARG A 108 22.85 -21.89 10.98
C ARG A 108 21.79 -21.98 9.89
N LEU A 109 20.61 -22.50 10.21
CA LEU A 109 19.47 -22.53 9.29
C LEU A 109 19.06 -21.13 8.86
N GLN A 110 19.00 -20.18 9.81
CA GLN A 110 18.69 -18.79 9.49
C GLN A 110 19.72 -18.20 8.53
N ALA A 111 21.01 -18.33 8.82
CA ALA A 111 22.09 -17.81 7.98
C ALA A 111 22.04 -18.42 6.57
N ALA A 112 21.93 -19.75 6.46
CA ALA A 112 21.77 -20.43 5.17
C ALA A 112 20.50 -19.99 4.43
N GLY A 113 19.41 -19.73 5.17
CA GLY A 113 18.15 -19.23 4.64
C GLY A 113 18.29 -17.84 4.04
N GLU A 114 19.00 -16.94 4.72
CA GLU A 114 19.30 -15.59 4.23
C GLU A 114 20.10 -15.64 2.92
N LEU A 115 21.14 -16.48 2.84
CA LEU A 115 21.90 -16.67 1.60
C LEU A 115 21.03 -17.25 0.49
N LEU A 116 20.31 -18.34 0.73
CA LEU A 116 19.53 -19.00 -0.31
C LEU A 116 18.33 -18.18 -0.76
N ALA A 117 17.71 -17.40 0.13
CA ALA A 117 16.71 -16.42 -0.24
C ALA A 117 17.32 -15.34 -1.14
N ALA A 118 18.51 -14.84 -0.81
CA ALA A 118 19.22 -13.89 -1.66
C ALA A 118 19.56 -14.45 -3.05
N VAL A 119 20.04 -15.69 -3.13
CA VAL A 119 20.33 -16.38 -4.40
C VAL A 119 19.04 -16.63 -5.17
N ALA A 120 17.99 -17.13 -4.53
CA ALA A 120 16.70 -17.37 -5.16
C ALA A 120 16.10 -16.08 -5.75
N TRP A 121 16.27 -14.96 -5.02
CA TRP A 121 15.88 -13.64 -5.47
C TRP A 121 16.69 -13.17 -6.67
N GLY A 122 18.01 -13.02 -6.54
CA GLY A 122 18.81 -12.26 -7.52
C GLY A 122 19.62 -13.08 -8.51
N CYS A 123 19.75 -14.40 -8.34
CA CYS A 123 20.55 -15.27 -9.22
C CYS A 123 19.67 -16.26 -10.01
N PRO A 124 20.09 -16.77 -11.17
CA PRO A 124 19.34 -17.79 -11.91
C PRO A 124 19.20 -19.13 -11.14
N LEU A 125 18.32 -20.02 -11.65
CA LEU A 125 18.05 -21.33 -11.06
C LEU A 125 19.30 -22.24 -10.94
N ALA A 126 20.27 -22.10 -11.85
CA ALA A 126 21.48 -22.92 -11.83
C ALA A 126 22.32 -22.64 -10.57
N GLU A 127 22.49 -21.36 -10.25
CA GLU A 127 23.19 -20.87 -9.07
C GLU A 127 22.44 -21.24 -7.79
N LEU A 128 21.10 -21.12 -7.80
CA LEU A 128 20.28 -21.57 -6.67
C LEU A 128 20.49 -23.06 -6.39
N ARG A 129 20.49 -23.92 -7.42
CA ARG A 129 20.76 -25.36 -7.28
C ARG A 129 22.15 -25.62 -6.73
N GLN A 130 23.16 -24.94 -7.29
CA GLN A 130 24.54 -25.10 -6.85
C GLN A 130 24.73 -24.68 -5.40
N CYS A 131 24.19 -23.53 -4.97
CA CYS A 131 24.26 -23.08 -3.58
C CYS A 131 23.50 -24.02 -2.65
N TYR A 132 22.32 -24.50 -3.05
CA TYR A 132 21.51 -25.40 -2.23
C TYR A 132 22.23 -26.74 -1.97
N GLN A 133 22.90 -27.28 -3.00
CA GLN A 133 23.74 -28.47 -2.89
C GLN A 133 25.02 -28.19 -2.07
N GLY A 134 25.67 -27.06 -2.31
CA GLY A 134 26.91 -26.67 -1.63
C GLY A 134 26.76 -26.43 -0.13
N GLU A 135 25.61 -25.95 0.33
CA GLU A 135 25.30 -25.82 1.77
C GLU A 135 24.94 -27.15 2.44
N GLY A 136 25.01 -28.28 1.72
CA GLY A 136 24.73 -29.61 2.27
C GLY A 136 23.30 -29.74 2.80
N LEU A 137 22.34 -29.00 2.22
CA LEU A 137 20.93 -29.09 2.62
C LEU A 137 20.28 -30.39 2.13
N GLU A 138 20.77 -30.94 1.03
CA GLU A 138 20.37 -32.24 0.49
C GLU A 138 21.37 -33.32 0.93
N GLY A 139 20.84 -34.45 1.44
CA GLY A 139 21.60 -35.65 1.74
C GLY A 139 21.35 -36.23 3.13
N PRO A 140 21.78 -37.49 3.38
CA PRO A 140 21.73 -38.11 4.70
C PRO A 140 22.62 -37.30 5.66
N GLY A 141 22.01 -36.50 6.52
CA GLY A 141 22.72 -35.58 7.41
C GLY A 141 22.61 -34.10 7.03
N GLY A 142 21.83 -33.74 6.00
CA GLY A 142 21.60 -32.34 5.67
C GLY A 142 20.84 -31.58 6.77
N LEU A 143 21.07 -30.27 6.89
CA LEU A 143 20.48 -29.42 7.95
C LEU A 143 18.95 -29.50 8.03
N LEU A 144 18.29 -29.84 6.90
CA LEU A 144 16.85 -29.99 6.80
C LEU A 144 16.33 -31.39 7.17
N GLN A 145 17.16 -32.43 7.13
CA GLN A 145 16.74 -33.83 7.31
C GLN A 145 17.14 -34.44 8.65
N GLN A 146 18.08 -33.86 9.39
CA GLN A 146 18.48 -34.44 10.68
C GLN A 146 17.34 -34.31 11.70
N PRO A 147 16.80 -35.41 12.27
CA PRO A 147 15.99 -35.32 13.47
C PRO A 147 16.82 -34.70 14.61
N GLY A 148 16.19 -34.12 15.63
CA GLY A 148 16.88 -33.57 16.79
C GLY A 148 17.53 -34.70 17.61
N VAL A 149 18.70 -35.18 17.19
CA VAL A 149 19.45 -36.21 17.93
C VAL A 149 20.26 -35.50 19.02
N GLY A 150 19.59 -35.00 20.05
CA GLY A 150 20.20 -34.30 21.17
C GLY A 150 19.18 -34.05 22.28
N VAL A 151 19.57 -34.33 23.52
CA VAL A 151 18.65 -34.50 24.66
C VAL A 151 18.05 -33.18 25.17
N ASP A 152 18.47 -32.01 24.66
CA ASP A 152 18.04 -30.71 25.18
C ASP A 152 17.70 -29.63 24.11
N GLU A 153 17.81 -29.92 22.81
CA GLU A 153 17.37 -28.94 21.79
C GLU A 153 15.85 -28.99 21.63
N ASP A 154 15.19 -27.84 21.76
CA ASP A 154 13.76 -27.70 21.53
C ASP A 154 13.42 -28.07 20.06
N GLU A 155 12.98 -29.31 19.85
CA GLU A 155 12.57 -29.81 18.54
C GLU A 155 11.48 -28.95 17.88
N ALA A 156 10.64 -28.26 18.67
CA ALA A 156 9.66 -27.34 18.13
C ALA A 156 10.33 -26.09 17.57
N ALA A 157 11.35 -25.55 18.24
CA ALA A 157 12.15 -24.44 17.75
C ALA A 157 12.92 -24.80 16.47
N VAL A 158 13.50 -26.01 16.39
CA VAL A 158 14.20 -26.48 15.19
C VAL A 158 13.22 -26.63 14.02
N ARG A 159 12.05 -27.26 14.24
CA ARG A 159 11.00 -27.37 13.21
C ARG A 159 10.50 -26.00 12.75
N ALA A 160 10.27 -25.06 13.67
CA ALA A 160 9.87 -23.70 13.35
C ALA A 160 10.95 -22.97 12.52
N ALA A 161 12.23 -23.14 12.85
CA ALA A 161 13.35 -22.56 12.09
C ALA A 161 13.44 -23.17 10.68
N GLN A 162 13.27 -24.48 10.54
CA GLN A 162 13.21 -25.15 9.23
C GLN A 162 12.04 -24.67 8.39
N GLN A 163 10.87 -24.48 9.00
CA GLN A 163 9.70 -23.97 8.30
C GLN A 163 9.92 -22.52 7.81
N ARG A 164 10.42 -21.63 8.69
CA ARG A 164 10.77 -20.26 8.32
C ARG A 164 11.82 -20.20 7.22
N PHE A 165 12.84 -21.06 7.28
CA PHE A 165 13.83 -21.22 6.22
C PHE A 165 13.14 -21.54 4.89
N ARG A 166 12.25 -22.55 4.89
CA ARG A 166 11.56 -23.01 3.67
C ARG A 166 10.68 -21.93 3.07
N ASP A 167 9.92 -21.23 3.92
CA ASP A 167 9.03 -20.14 3.55
C ASP A 167 9.81 -18.97 2.95
N THR A 168 10.92 -18.58 3.60
CA THR A 168 11.74 -17.44 3.17
C THR A 168 12.36 -17.70 1.80
N VAL A 169 12.92 -18.89 1.57
CA VAL A 169 13.54 -19.24 0.28
C VAL A 169 12.49 -19.35 -0.82
N LEU A 170 11.34 -19.97 -0.55
CA LEU A 170 10.25 -20.09 -1.53
C LEU A 170 9.63 -18.73 -1.87
N ALA A 171 9.42 -17.87 -0.87
CA ALA A 171 8.93 -16.51 -1.08
C ALA A 171 9.90 -15.69 -1.93
N ALA A 172 11.19 -15.77 -1.64
CA ALA A 172 12.21 -15.07 -2.41
C ALA A 172 12.32 -15.59 -3.85
N ALA A 173 12.21 -16.91 -4.06
CA ALA A 173 12.17 -17.51 -5.40
C ALA A 173 10.95 -17.03 -6.20
N ALA A 174 9.76 -17.12 -5.62
CA ALA A 174 8.53 -16.69 -6.26
C ALA A 174 8.48 -15.19 -6.51
N ALA A 175 9.17 -14.41 -5.66
CA ALA A 175 9.20 -12.98 -5.80
C ALA A 175 10.38 -12.44 -6.65
N SER A 176 11.31 -13.32 -7.05
CA SER A 176 12.49 -13.00 -7.85
C SER A 176 12.14 -12.11 -9.06
N PRO A 177 12.91 -11.04 -9.34
CA PRO A 177 12.70 -10.20 -10.52
C PRO A 177 13.14 -10.85 -11.83
N LEU A 178 13.80 -12.01 -11.78
CA LEU A 178 14.29 -12.71 -12.97
C LEU A 178 13.14 -13.48 -13.65
N PRO A 179 13.20 -13.65 -14.99
CA PRO A 179 12.13 -14.33 -15.74
C PRO A 179 11.98 -15.82 -15.38
N ASP A 180 13.00 -16.43 -14.75
CA ASP A 180 13.00 -17.84 -14.34
C ASP A 180 12.40 -18.09 -12.94
N TRP A 181 11.79 -17.07 -12.31
CA TRP A 181 11.18 -17.17 -10.96
C TRP A 181 10.26 -18.39 -10.82
N ARG A 182 9.47 -18.70 -11.86
CA ARG A 182 8.53 -19.82 -11.88
C ARG A 182 9.25 -21.17 -11.84
N ALA A 183 10.36 -21.30 -12.58
CA ALA A 183 11.18 -22.50 -12.59
C ALA A 183 11.84 -22.72 -11.22
N LYS A 184 12.25 -21.65 -10.53
CA LYS A 184 12.77 -21.72 -9.15
C LYS A 184 11.72 -22.18 -8.16
N ALA A 185 10.55 -21.55 -8.16
CA ALA A 185 9.46 -21.92 -7.27
C ALA A 185 9.03 -23.37 -7.52
N GLN A 186 8.86 -23.78 -8.78
CA GLN A 186 8.53 -25.16 -9.14
C GLN A 186 9.61 -26.15 -8.66
N TRP A 187 10.89 -25.80 -8.81
CA TRP A 187 11.99 -26.66 -8.35
C TRP A 187 12.01 -26.82 -6.82
N LEU A 188 11.72 -25.77 -6.05
CA LEU A 188 11.63 -25.82 -4.58
C LEU A 188 10.39 -26.58 -4.09
N LEU A 189 9.28 -26.52 -4.83
CA LEU A 189 8.05 -27.25 -4.54
C LEU A 189 8.17 -28.76 -4.86
N ALA A 190 9.01 -29.12 -5.84
CA ALA A 190 9.17 -30.51 -6.26
C ALA A 190 9.84 -31.38 -5.16
N PRO A 191 9.43 -32.66 -5.01
CA PRO A 191 10.13 -33.62 -4.17
C PRO A 191 11.62 -33.76 -4.54
N PRO A 192 12.51 -34.04 -3.57
CA PRO A 192 12.24 -34.31 -2.14
C PRO A 192 12.16 -33.04 -1.27
N ARG A 193 12.33 -31.85 -1.85
CA ARG A 193 12.45 -30.59 -1.10
C ARG A 193 11.12 -30.18 -0.46
N CYS A 194 10.01 -30.37 -1.19
CA CYS A 194 8.63 -30.20 -0.74
C CYS A 194 8.45 -28.99 0.19
N HIS A 195 8.92 -27.81 -0.19
CA HIS A 195 8.71 -26.61 0.61
C HIS A 195 7.19 -26.35 0.65
N PRO A 196 6.51 -26.51 1.79
CA PRO A 196 5.07 -26.31 1.82
C PRO A 196 4.82 -24.83 1.57
N VAL A 197 3.81 -24.52 0.75
CA VAL A 197 3.37 -23.14 0.60
C VAL A 197 2.64 -22.80 1.90
N THR A 198 3.07 -21.72 2.57
CA THR A 198 2.42 -21.18 3.77
C THR A 198 1.86 -19.78 3.50
N TRP A 199 0.94 -19.30 4.33
CA TRP A 199 0.34 -17.99 4.11
C TRP A 199 1.37 -16.89 4.27
N ALA A 200 2.34 -17.09 5.17
CA ALA A 200 3.53 -16.25 5.27
C ALA A 200 4.29 -16.18 3.93
N THR A 201 4.42 -17.30 3.22
CA THR A 201 5.01 -17.34 1.87
C THR A 201 4.20 -16.48 0.89
N LEU A 202 2.87 -16.63 0.85
CA LEU A 202 2.00 -15.84 -0.03
C LEU A 202 2.07 -14.34 0.27
N CYS A 203 2.03 -13.95 1.56
CA CYS A 203 2.15 -12.57 1.99
C CYS A 203 3.51 -11.96 1.60
N ALA A 204 4.60 -12.71 1.78
CA ALA A 204 5.93 -12.27 1.41
C ALA A 204 6.06 -12.08 -0.12
N VAL A 205 5.42 -12.93 -0.93
CA VAL A 205 5.39 -12.78 -2.39
C VAL A 205 4.68 -11.51 -2.82
N VAL A 206 3.52 -11.20 -2.22
CA VAL A 206 2.81 -9.94 -2.46
C VAL A 206 3.65 -8.75 -2.05
N ALA A 207 4.28 -8.81 -0.87
CA ALA A 207 5.17 -7.76 -0.41
C ALA A 207 6.39 -7.56 -1.32
N ALA A 208 6.85 -8.58 -2.03
CA ALA A 208 8.07 -8.47 -2.82
C ALA A 208 7.81 -8.30 -4.33
N ALA A 209 6.57 -8.41 -4.80
CA ALA A 209 6.23 -8.17 -6.20
C ALA A 209 6.44 -6.69 -6.61
N ARG A 210 6.91 -6.48 -7.85
CA ARG A 210 7.18 -5.16 -8.43
C ARG A 210 5.95 -4.47 -9.00
N SER A 211 4.93 -5.25 -9.36
CA SER A 211 3.67 -4.78 -9.93
C SER A 211 2.52 -5.65 -9.47
N ASP A 212 1.32 -5.11 -9.59
CA ASP A 212 0.07 -5.78 -9.26
C ASP A 212 -0.17 -7.03 -10.11
N GLU A 213 0.03 -6.94 -11.43
CA GLU A 213 -0.11 -8.07 -12.36
C GLU A 213 0.86 -9.21 -12.02
N ALA A 214 2.12 -8.89 -11.73
CA ALA A 214 3.11 -9.88 -11.34
C ALA A 214 2.74 -10.53 -10.00
N ALA A 215 2.22 -9.76 -9.04
CA ALA A 215 1.74 -10.30 -7.76
C ALA A 215 0.59 -11.30 -7.98
N ALA A 216 -0.40 -10.94 -8.81
CA ALA A 216 -1.54 -11.80 -9.14
C ALA A 216 -1.10 -13.10 -9.83
N GLU A 217 -0.20 -13.03 -10.83
CA GLU A 217 0.31 -14.22 -11.52
C GLU A 217 1.04 -15.17 -10.56
N ARG A 218 1.89 -14.62 -9.69
CA ARG A 218 2.68 -15.39 -8.71
C ARG A 218 1.79 -16.05 -7.65
N LEU A 219 0.79 -15.33 -7.14
CA LEU A 219 -0.22 -15.90 -6.25
C LEU A 219 -0.99 -17.03 -6.92
N ALA A 220 -1.48 -16.81 -8.14
CA ALA A 220 -2.19 -17.85 -8.91
C ALA A 220 -1.33 -19.10 -9.12
N PHE A 221 -0.02 -18.93 -9.36
CA PHE A 221 0.90 -20.04 -9.45
C PHE A 221 1.02 -20.80 -8.12
N LEU A 222 1.33 -20.11 -7.02
CA LEU A 222 1.56 -20.77 -5.73
C LEU A 222 0.30 -21.45 -5.18
N CYS A 223 -0.87 -20.84 -5.34
CA CYS A 223 -2.11 -21.44 -4.85
C CYS A 223 -2.49 -22.73 -5.59
N ARG A 224 -2.20 -22.85 -6.90
CA ARG A 224 -2.36 -24.13 -7.61
C ARG A 224 -1.52 -25.26 -7.00
N HIS A 225 -0.38 -24.93 -6.42
CA HIS A 225 0.51 -25.88 -5.76
C HIS A 225 0.20 -26.08 -4.27
N TRP A 226 -0.54 -25.16 -3.65
CA TRP A 226 -1.00 -25.27 -2.27
C TRP A 226 -2.03 -26.39 -2.06
N HIS A 227 -2.91 -26.59 -3.03
CA HIS A 227 -4.15 -27.35 -2.88
C HIS A 227 -4.03 -28.87 -2.67
N GLN A 228 -2.82 -29.42 -2.54
CA GLN A 228 -2.68 -30.88 -2.43
C GLN A 228 -2.93 -31.42 -1.00
N ASP A 229 -2.75 -30.64 0.07
CA ASP A 229 -2.82 -31.18 1.45
C ASP A 229 -3.52 -30.30 2.52
N ALA A 230 -3.93 -29.07 2.22
CA ALA A 230 -4.49 -28.17 3.24
C ALA A 230 -6.03 -28.20 3.28
N PRO A 231 -6.66 -28.40 4.46
CA PRO A 231 -8.11 -28.28 4.61
C PRO A 231 -8.54 -26.83 4.37
N CYS A 232 -9.15 -26.57 3.22
CA CYS A 232 -9.67 -25.25 2.85
C CYS A 232 -11.00 -24.98 3.57
N GLY A 233 -10.95 -24.37 4.76
CA GLY A 233 -12.13 -23.88 5.47
C GLY A 233 -12.12 -22.35 5.62
N GLY A 234 -12.99 -21.65 4.88
CA GLY A 234 -13.42 -20.27 5.16
C GLY A 234 -12.44 -19.11 4.93
N TRP A 235 -12.97 -17.88 5.11
CA TRP A 235 -12.18 -16.66 5.32
C TRP A 235 -11.47 -16.75 6.67
N ASP A 236 -10.31 -17.39 6.67
CA ASP A 236 -9.44 -17.45 7.84
C ASP A 236 -8.63 -16.13 7.99
N ARG A 237 -8.10 -15.89 9.19
CA ARG A 237 -7.21 -14.79 9.55
C ARG A 237 -6.06 -14.61 8.55
N ASP A 238 -5.63 -15.70 7.93
CA ASP A 238 -4.59 -15.69 6.93
C ASP A 238 -4.99 -15.07 5.58
N VAL A 239 -6.25 -15.23 5.15
CA VAL A 239 -6.77 -14.58 3.94
C VAL A 239 -6.82 -13.06 4.15
N ALA A 240 -7.25 -12.63 5.34
CA ALA A 240 -7.24 -11.22 5.72
C ALA A 240 -5.82 -10.65 5.72
N ALA A 241 -4.84 -11.36 6.29
CA ALA A 241 -3.45 -10.95 6.28
C ALA A 241 -2.90 -10.78 4.84
N LEU A 242 -3.24 -11.70 3.93
CA LEU A 242 -2.85 -11.60 2.53
C LEU A 242 -3.52 -10.42 1.81
N ALA A 243 -4.82 -10.21 2.05
CA ALA A 243 -5.56 -9.06 1.52
C ALA A 243 -4.99 -7.74 2.03
N VAL A 244 -4.67 -7.63 3.32
CA VAL A 244 -4.01 -6.47 3.92
C VAL A 244 -2.63 -6.23 3.30
N ALA A 245 -1.85 -7.28 3.05
CA ALA A 245 -0.56 -7.15 2.36
C ALA A 245 -0.72 -6.59 0.93
N ALA A 246 -1.72 -7.05 0.18
CA ALA A 246 -2.02 -6.54 -1.16
C ALA A 246 -2.46 -5.07 -1.13
N ILE A 247 -3.33 -4.72 -0.17
CA ILE A 247 -3.80 -3.35 0.05
C ILE A 247 -2.65 -2.39 0.36
N ARG A 248 -1.73 -2.76 1.26
CA ARG A 248 -0.58 -1.91 1.60
C ARG A 248 0.30 -1.56 0.41
N ARG A 249 0.27 -2.40 -0.64
CA ARG A 249 0.98 -2.18 -1.91
C ARG A 249 0.12 -1.55 -3.00
N GLY A 250 -1.18 -1.37 -2.77
CA GLY A 250 -2.13 -0.91 -3.79
C GLY A 250 -2.34 -1.94 -4.92
N PHE A 251 -2.15 -3.23 -4.63
CA PHE A 251 -2.26 -4.31 -5.62
C PHE A 251 -3.71 -4.81 -5.71
N ALA A 252 -4.55 -4.06 -6.44
CA ALA A 252 -5.98 -4.31 -6.57
C ALA A 252 -6.30 -5.59 -7.37
N GLN A 253 -5.51 -5.96 -8.39
CA GLN A 253 -5.68 -7.20 -9.14
C GLN A 253 -5.32 -8.42 -8.30
N ALA A 254 -4.21 -8.35 -7.56
CA ALA A 254 -3.81 -9.40 -6.61
C ALA A 254 -4.88 -9.58 -5.53
N LEU A 255 -5.39 -8.48 -4.97
CA LEU A 255 -6.51 -8.51 -4.03
C LEU A 255 -7.75 -9.14 -4.67
N GLY A 256 -8.15 -8.69 -5.87
CA GLY A 256 -9.29 -9.25 -6.59
C GLY A 256 -9.13 -10.74 -6.90
N TRP A 257 -7.91 -11.21 -7.15
CA TRP A 257 -7.61 -12.63 -7.30
C TRP A 257 -7.83 -13.41 -6.00
N VAL A 258 -7.28 -12.91 -4.87
CA VAL A 258 -7.46 -13.51 -3.53
C VAL A 258 -8.94 -13.61 -3.17
N LEU A 259 -9.70 -12.55 -3.44
CA LEU A 259 -11.13 -12.50 -3.16
C LEU A 259 -11.93 -13.47 -4.03
N ARG A 260 -11.63 -13.59 -5.33
CA ARG A 260 -12.34 -14.52 -6.22
C ARG A 260 -12.15 -15.99 -5.81
N GLU A 261 -10.94 -16.37 -5.44
CA GLU A 261 -10.65 -17.76 -5.02
C GLU A 261 -11.37 -18.14 -3.71
N LYS A 262 -11.66 -17.17 -2.83
CA LYS A 262 -12.26 -17.44 -1.51
C LYS A 262 -13.75 -17.12 -1.42
N VAL A 263 -14.21 -16.05 -2.05
CA VAL A 263 -15.63 -15.67 -2.08
C VAL A 263 -16.41 -16.44 -3.16
N GLY A 264 -15.73 -16.87 -4.23
CA GLY A 264 -16.35 -17.61 -5.33
C GLY A 264 -16.73 -19.05 -5.01
N GLN A 265 -16.38 -19.58 -3.83
CA GLN A 265 -16.93 -20.84 -3.34
C GLN A 265 -18.22 -20.53 -2.59
N PRO A 266 -19.41 -20.65 -3.22
CA PRO A 266 -20.66 -20.53 -2.49
C PRO A 266 -20.57 -21.54 -1.35
N ALA A 267 -20.66 -21.06 -0.11
CA ALA A 267 -20.75 -21.94 1.05
C ALA A 267 -21.80 -22.98 0.69
N ALA A 268 -21.37 -24.23 0.47
CA ALA A 268 -22.26 -25.29 0.05
C ALA A 268 -23.45 -25.19 0.99
N ALA A 269 -24.65 -25.03 0.42
CA ALA A 269 -25.88 -24.62 1.11
C ALA A 269 -26.36 -25.70 2.10
N GLY A 270 -25.49 -26.10 3.01
CA GLY A 270 -25.71 -26.99 4.12
C GLY A 270 -26.59 -26.25 5.09
N GLU A 271 -27.74 -26.86 5.34
CA GLU A 271 -28.77 -26.47 6.28
C GLU A 271 -28.20 -25.67 7.45
N GLN A 272 -28.46 -24.36 7.43
CA GLN A 272 -28.20 -23.48 8.55
C GLN A 272 -28.85 -24.10 9.79
N GLN A 273 -28.02 -24.55 10.73
CA GLN A 273 -28.45 -24.95 12.07
C GLN A 273 -29.11 -23.74 12.74
N LYS A 274 -30.42 -23.70 12.61
CA LYS A 274 -31.31 -22.69 13.16
C LYS A 274 -31.34 -22.87 14.68
N GLY A 275 -30.38 -22.29 15.40
CA GLY A 275 -30.40 -22.35 16.87
C GLY A 275 -29.16 -21.91 17.64
N GLN A 276 -28.02 -21.62 17.00
CA GLN A 276 -26.85 -21.11 17.72
C GLN A 276 -26.79 -19.58 17.69
N GLN A 277 -26.67 -18.99 18.88
CA GLN A 277 -26.67 -17.56 19.15
C GLN A 277 -25.60 -16.81 18.32
N GLU A 278 -25.96 -15.58 17.95
CA GLU A 278 -25.24 -14.62 17.10
C GLU A 278 -23.91 -14.15 17.70
N GLU A 279 -22.92 -15.04 17.83
CA GLU A 279 -21.54 -14.59 17.91
C GLU A 279 -21.13 -14.08 16.51
N PRO A 280 -20.60 -12.85 16.38
CA PRO A 280 -20.23 -12.28 15.09
C PRO A 280 -19.28 -13.25 14.40
N GLN A 281 -19.73 -13.80 13.25
CA GLN A 281 -18.95 -14.80 12.54
C GLN A 281 -17.55 -14.23 12.24
N PRO A 282 -16.46 -14.99 12.46
CA PRO A 282 -15.08 -14.52 12.29
C PRO A 282 -14.80 -13.93 10.89
N GLN A 283 -15.60 -14.31 9.90
CA GLN A 283 -15.56 -13.77 8.53
C GLN A 283 -15.91 -12.27 8.47
N ALA A 284 -16.85 -11.80 9.29
CA ALA A 284 -17.26 -10.41 9.32
C ALA A 284 -16.16 -9.50 9.90
N LEU A 285 -15.50 -9.95 10.97
CA LEU A 285 -14.38 -9.23 11.58
C LEU A 285 -13.18 -9.11 10.62
N ALA A 286 -12.87 -10.20 9.90
CA ALA A 286 -11.83 -10.22 8.88
C ALA A 286 -12.13 -9.24 7.73
N ALA A 287 -13.39 -9.17 7.27
CA ALA A 287 -13.81 -8.24 6.23
C ALA A 287 -13.66 -6.77 6.67
N GLU A 288 -14.06 -6.44 7.91
CA GLU A 288 -13.93 -5.08 8.44
C GLU A 288 -12.46 -4.65 8.57
N GLU A 289 -11.56 -5.53 9.01
CA GLU A 289 -10.12 -5.25 9.06
C GLU A 289 -9.54 -4.94 7.68
N VAL A 290 -9.95 -5.70 6.66
CA VAL A 290 -9.50 -5.51 5.28
C VAL A 290 -10.00 -4.18 4.72
N VAL A 291 -11.27 -3.83 4.94
CA VAL A 291 -11.83 -2.52 4.54
C VAL A 291 -11.11 -1.39 5.28
N ALA A 292 -10.93 -1.50 6.60
CA ALA A 292 -10.23 -0.49 7.40
C ALA A 292 -8.79 -0.27 6.91
N SER A 293 -8.08 -1.33 6.55
CA SER A 293 -6.75 -1.22 5.95
C SER A 293 -6.77 -0.48 4.61
N ALA A 294 -7.75 -0.76 3.74
CA ALA A 294 -7.88 -0.10 2.44
C ALA A 294 -8.17 1.40 2.58
N VAL A 295 -9.03 1.77 3.54
CA VAL A 295 -9.30 3.15 3.89
C VAL A 295 -8.05 3.84 4.45
N ALA A 296 -7.36 3.21 5.40
CA ALA A 296 -6.18 3.80 6.05
C ALA A 296 -5.08 4.17 5.05
N HIS A 297 -4.90 3.35 4.00
CA HIS A 297 -3.90 3.55 2.94
C HIS A 297 -4.43 4.32 1.71
N ASN A 298 -5.67 4.84 1.76
CA ASN A 298 -6.32 5.58 0.66
C ASN A 298 -6.36 4.80 -0.68
N GLN A 299 -6.65 3.50 -0.62
CA GLN A 299 -6.58 2.61 -1.79
C GLN A 299 -7.97 2.39 -2.42
N VAL A 300 -8.47 3.38 -3.17
CA VAL A 300 -9.80 3.32 -3.81
C VAL A 300 -9.94 2.13 -4.76
N ALA A 301 -8.89 1.79 -5.53
CA ALA A 301 -8.92 0.62 -6.42
C ALA A 301 -9.08 -0.71 -5.66
N CYS A 302 -8.49 -0.83 -4.46
CA CYS A 302 -8.68 -1.99 -3.60
C CYS A 302 -10.10 -2.05 -3.02
N LEU A 303 -10.67 -0.89 -2.64
CA LEU A 303 -12.07 -0.81 -2.19
C LEU A 303 -13.06 -1.22 -3.29
N GLN A 304 -12.80 -0.82 -4.54
CA GLN A 304 -13.57 -1.27 -5.70
C GLN A 304 -13.46 -2.78 -5.91
N ALA A 305 -12.28 -3.37 -5.73
CA ALA A 305 -12.09 -4.82 -5.82
C ALA A 305 -12.83 -5.58 -4.70
N LEU A 306 -12.89 -5.00 -3.48
CA LEU A 306 -13.67 -5.54 -2.36
C LEU A 306 -15.17 -5.50 -2.64
N GLU A 307 -15.67 -4.35 -3.12
CA GLU A 307 -17.07 -4.20 -3.53
C GLU A 307 -17.45 -5.19 -4.65
N ALA A 308 -16.60 -5.32 -5.67
CA ALA A 308 -16.81 -6.26 -6.78
C ALA A 308 -16.83 -7.73 -6.34
N ALA A 309 -16.18 -8.04 -5.21
CA ALA A 309 -16.22 -9.36 -4.59
C ALA A 309 -17.42 -9.53 -3.63
N GLY A 310 -18.31 -8.54 -3.49
CA GLY A 310 -19.45 -8.59 -2.58
C GLY A 310 -19.11 -8.39 -1.12
N VAL A 311 -17.91 -7.88 -0.79
CA VAL A 311 -17.57 -7.46 0.57
C VAL A 311 -18.36 -6.19 0.88
N ASP A 312 -19.01 -6.15 2.05
CA ASP A 312 -19.72 -4.95 2.50
C ASP A 312 -18.72 -3.81 2.79
N VAL A 313 -18.77 -2.79 1.93
CA VAL A 313 -17.91 -1.60 2.01
C VAL A 313 -18.62 -0.42 2.69
N GLN A 314 -19.80 -0.61 3.30
CA GLN A 314 -20.53 0.47 4.00
C GLN A 314 -19.72 1.08 5.15
N SER A 315 -18.92 0.27 5.84
CA SER A 315 -18.00 0.75 6.88
C SER A 315 -16.93 1.69 6.31
N ALA A 316 -16.60 1.61 5.02
CA ALA A 316 -15.60 2.45 4.37
C ALA A 316 -15.97 3.94 4.40
N LEU A 317 -17.25 4.29 4.30
CA LEU A 317 -17.69 5.69 4.40
C LEU A 317 -17.38 6.26 5.78
N ARG A 318 -17.80 5.55 6.86
CA ARG A 318 -17.55 6.00 8.24
C ARG A 318 -16.06 6.09 8.53
N LEU A 319 -15.31 5.05 8.15
CA LEU A 319 -13.86 4.98 8.35
C LEU A 319 -13.14 6.06 7.52
N GLY A 320 -13.60 6.33 6.30
CA GLY A 320 -13.03 7.35 5.41
C GLY A 320 -13.21 8.76 5.96
N VAL A 321 -14.39 9.05 6.50
CA VAL A 321 -14.67 10.30 7.23
C VAL A 321 -13.78 10.42 8.46
N ALA A 322 -13.73 9.38 9.30
CA ALA A 322 -12.93 9.38 10.52
C ALA A 322 -11.42 9.51 10.26
N ALA A 323 -10.93 8.95 9.15
CA ALA A 323 -9.52 9.00 8.76
C ALA A 323 -9.15 10.22 7.89
N GLY A 324 -10.10 11.10 7.56
CA GLY A 324 -9.86 12.27 6.70
C GLY A 324 -9.39 11.88 5.29
N ARG A 325 -10.04 10.88 4.68
CA ARG A 325 -9.72 10.35 3.35
C ARG A 325 -10.79 10.75 2.32
N PRO A 326 -10.71 11.95 1.71
CA PRO A 326 -11.76 12.49 0.85
C PRO A 326 -12.01 11.62 -0.39
N ASP A 327 -10.97 10.99 -0.95
CA ASP A 327 -11.11 10.12 -2.12
C ASP A 327 -11.95 8.87 -1.81
N VAL A 328 -11.74 8.28 -0.62
CA VAL A 328 -12.53 7.15 -0.11
C VAL A 328 -13.97 7.58 0.13
N VAL A 329 -14.20 8.75 0.73
CA VAL A 329 -15.56 9.25 1.00
C VAL A 329 -16.29 9.53 -0.31
N LEU A 330 -15.65 10.21 -1.25
CA LEU A 330 -16.22 10.50 -2.56
C LEU A 330 -16.55 9.20 -3.30
N TRP A 331 -15.62 8.23 -3.30
CA TRP A 331 -15.88 6.91 -3.88
C TRP A 331 -17.07 6.21 -3.20
N ALA A 332 -17.12 6.16 -1.87
CA ALA A 332 -18.17 5.46 -1.13
C ALA A 332 -19.56 6.09 -1.36
N LEU A 333 -19.63 7.40 -1.57
CA LEU A 333 -20.87 8.11 -1.92
C LEU A 333 -21.32 7.83 -3.37
N MET A 334 -20.37 7.60 -4.28
CA MET A 334 -20.65 7.30 -5.70
C MET A 334 -20.81 5.81 -5.99
N SER A 335 -20.41 4.95 -5.04
CA SER A 335 -20.43 3.50 -5.21
C SER A 335 -21.86 3.00 -5.44
N PRO A 336 -22.07 2.07 -6.39
CA PRO A 336 -23.38 1.52 -6.71
C PRO A 336 -23.92 0.58 -5.62
N THR A 337 -23.12 0.19 -4.63
CA THR A 337 -23.59 -0.49 -3.42
C THR A 337 -23.68 0.43 -2.21
N GLY A 338 -23.37 1.72 -2.40
CA GLY A 338 -23.43 2.74 -1.36
C GLY A 338 -24.81 2.87 -0.71
N PRO A 339 -24.92 3.62 0.40
CA PRO A 339 -26.13 3.68 1.24
C PRO A 339 -27.41 4.09 0.49
N HIS A 340 -27.28 4.65 -0.71
CA HIS A 340 -28.39 5.03 -1.57
C HIS A 340 -28.91 3.90 -2.50
N ALA A 341 -28.10 2.87 -2.77
CA ALA A 341 -28.40 1.85 -3.77
C ALA A 341 -29.53 0.88 -3.40
N GLY A 342 -29.79 0.70 -2.10
CA GLY A 342 -30.72 -0.33 -1.60
C GLY A 342 -32.18 0.08 -1.43
N THR A 343 -32.58 1.33 -1.72
CA THR A 343 -33.92 1.83 -1.32
C THR A 343 -34.87 2.05 -2.50
N ARG A 344 -35.19 0.97 -3.21
CA ARG A 344 -36.50 0.76 -3.86
C ARG A 344 -37.24 -0.42 -3.22
N ARG A 345 -37.21 -0.52 -1.88
CA ARG A 345 -38.24 -1.28 -1.16
C ARG A 345 -39.49 -0.39 -1.07
N PRO A 346 -40.65 -0.82 -1.59
CA PRO A 346 -41.89 -0.06 -1.44
C PRO A 346 -42.23 0.00 0.06
N GLY A 347 -42.02 1.16 0.67
CA GLY A 347 -42.38 1.45 2.07
C GLY A 347 -41.24 1.55 3.10
N GLY A 348 -39.96 1.36 2.71
CA GLY A 348 -38.82 1.57 3.61
C GLY A 348 -38.14 2.92 3.36
N GLY A 349 -38.07 3.79 4.37
CA GLY A 349 -37.44 5.11 4.27
C GLY A 349 -36.00 5.04 3.75
N ARG A 350 -35.61 6.04 2.95
CA ARG A 350 -34.22 6.19 2.47
C ARG A 350 -33.27 6.16 3.66
N GLY A 351 -32.21 5.36 3.57
CA GLY A 351 -31.06 5.49 4.47
C GLY A 351 -30.42 6.85 4.24
N ALA A 352 -30.92 7.89 4.92
CA ALA A 352 -30.30 9.20 4.90
C ALA A 352 -28.93 9.09 5.57
N LEU A 353 -27.94 9.81 5.02
CA LEU A 353 -26.71 10.11 5.77
C LEU A 353 -27.14 10.64 7.12
N THR A 354 -26.76 9.96 8.20
CA THR A 354 -27.20 10.38 9.53
C THR A 354 -26.61 11.76 9.83
N PRO A 355 -27.36 12.66 10.48
CA PRO A 355 -26.84 13.94 10.95
C PRO A 355 -25.51 13.79 11.72
N ASP A 356 -25.32 12.66 12.42
CA ASP A 356 -24.08 12.32 13.11
C ASP A 356 -22.87 12.12 12.17
N LEU A 357 -23.07 11.51 11.00
CA LEU A 357 -21.99 11.35 10.00
C LEU A 357 -21.58 12.70 9.39
N LEU A 358 -22.56 13.58 9.16
CA LEU A 358 -22.31 14.96 8.71
C LEU A 358 -21.59 15.78 9.79
N ALA A 359 -21.99 15.62 11.06
CA ALA A 359 -21.35 16.28 12.19
C ALA A 359 -19.91 15.78 12.41
N GLN A 360 -19.66 14.48 12.26
CA GLN A 360 -18.32 13.88 12.32
C GLN A 360 -17.42 14.37 11.17
N ALA A 361 -17.96 14.45 9.95
CA ALA A 361 -17.23 15.01 8.81
C ALA A 361 -16.90 16.50 8.99
N ALA A 362 -17.83 17.28 9.56
CA ALA A 362 -17.59 18.68 9.91
C ALA A 362 -16.53 18.84 11.02
N ALA A 363 -16.56 17.96 12.02
CA ALA A 363 -15.63 17.99 13.16
C ALA A 363 -14.21 17.53 12.80
N ALA A 364 -14.04 16.66 11.81
CA ALA A 364 -12.74 16.14 11.36
C ALA A 364 -11.85 17.18 10.65
N GLN A 365 -12.24 18.46 10.60
CA GLN A 365 -11.51 19.58 9.97
C GLN A 365 -11.25 19.42 8.46
N ASP A 366 -11.86 18.45 7.78
CA ASP A 366 -11.73 18.27 6.35
C ASP A 366 -12.87 18.97 5.60
N ALA A 367 -12.69 20.27 5.36
CA ALA A 367 -13.64 21.11 4.64
C ALA A 367 -13.94 20.61 3.21
N ALA A 368 -13.07 19.79 2.60
CA ALA A 368 -13.30 19.21 1.28
C ALA A 368 -14.33 18.08 1.35
N THR A 369 -14.19 17.19 2.34
CA THR A 369 -15.14 16.10 2.61
C THR A 369 -16.54 16.63 2.96
N PHE A 370 -16.62 17.64 3.83
CA PHE A 370 -17.90 18.28 4.19
C PHE A 370 -18.63 18.89 2.98
N ARG A 371 -17.90 19.57 2.08
CA ARG A 371 -18.50 20.18 0.88
C ARG A 371 -19.01 19.18 -0.14
N VAL A 372 -18.30 18.07 -0.35
CA VAL A 372 -18.74 16.97 -1.22
C VAL A 372 -20.05 16.37 -0.70
N MET A 373 -20.18 16.18 0.62
CA MET A 373 -21.41 15.70 1.25
C MET A 373 -22.57 16.69 1.10
N CYS A 374 -22.35 17.99 1.33
CA CYS A 374 -23.38 19.02 1.12
C CYS A 374 -23.89 19.08 -0.33
N ARG A 375 -23.00 18.88 -1.31
CA ARG A 375 -23.36 18.85 -2.74
C ARG A 375 -24.28 17.66 -3.09
N HIS A 376 -24.00 16.47 -2.57
CA HIS A 376 -24.85 15.30 -2.82
C HIS A 376 -26.23 15.39 -2.15
N LEU A 377 -26.31 15.99 -0.96
CA LEU A 377 -27.58 16.24 -0.28
C LEU A 377 -28.46 17.24 -1.04
N LYS A 378 -27.87 18.26 -1.69
CA LYS A 378 -28.60 19.23 -2.52
C LYS A 378 -29.27 18.56 -3.73
N HIS A 379 -28.65 17.54 -4.33
CA HIS A 379 -29.23 16.81 -5.47
C HIS A 379 -30.23 15.72 -5.07
N ALA A 380 -30.13 15.15 -3.87
CA ALA A 380 -31.08 14.13 -3.39
C ALA A 380 -32.47 14.71 -3.03
N GLY A 381 -32.54 16.03 -2.80
CA GLY A 381 -33.75 16.75 -2.38
C GLY A 381 -34.63 17.30 -3.52
N SER A 382 -34.22 17.23 -4.79
CA SER A 382 -34.96 17.85 -5.91
C SER A 382 -35.96 16.91 -6.62
N GLY A 383 -36.40 15.84 -5.96
CA GLY A 383 -37.30 14.84 -6.55
C GLY A 383 -38.45 14.51 -5.63
N GLY A 384 -39.47 15.37 -5.59
CA GLY A 384 -40.64 15.15 -4.76
C GLY A 384 -41.71 16.23 -4.84
N ASP A 385 -42.16 16.59 -6.04
CA ASP A 385 -43.45 17.28 -6.25
C ASP A 385 -44.17 16.57 -7.40
N ASP A 386 -44.85 15.46 -7.10
CA ASP A 386 -45.91 14.86 -7.93
C ASP A 386 -46.52 13.66 -7.19
N ALA A 387 -47.19 13.92 -6.07
CA ALA A 387 -48.06 12.95 -5.41
C ALA A 387 -49.11 13.63 -4.52
N ALA A 388 -49.88 14.58 -5.06
CA ALA A 388 -51.01 15.17 -4.32
C ALA A 388 -52.09 15.77 -5.23
N THR A 389 -52.68 15.01 -6.15
CA THR A 389 -54.04 15.36 -6.66
C THR A 389 -54.77 14.16 -7.28
N GLN A 390 -55.47 13.37 -6.46
CA GLN A 390 -56.72 12.70 -6.84
C GLN A 390 -57.41 12.11 -5.60
N ALA A 391 -58.24 12.92 -4.94
CA ALA A 391 -59.49 12.48 -4.31
C ALA A 391 -60.24 13.71 -3.76
N ALA A 392 -61.57 13.63 -3.83
CA ALA A 392 -62.58 14.52 -3.27
C ALA A 392 -62.99 15.76 -4.12
N ALA A 393 -63.97 15.51 -4.99
CA ALA A 393 -65.03 16.47 -5.27
C ALA A 393 -65.84 16.72 -3.98
N GLY A 394 -66.16 17.98 -3.70
CA GLY A 394 -67.16 18.32 -2.69
C GLY A 394 -67.01 19.71 -2.07
N SER A 395 -67.73 20.68 -2.65
CA SER A 395 -68.40 21.76 -1.92
C SER A 395 -67.60 23.01 -1.52
N SER A 396 -67.70 24.03 -2.39
CA SER A 396 -68.03 25.43 -2.11
C SER A 396 -67.79 26.01 -0.69
N SER A 397 -66.96 27.05 -0.58
CA SER A 397 -67.45 28.43 -0.36
C SER A 397 -66.28 29.42 -0.27
N SER A 398 -66.60 30.68 -0.59
CA SER A 398 -65.78 31.87 -0.79
C SER A 398 -64.84 32.28 0.35
N CYS A 399 -63.74 32.98 0.02
CA CYS A 399 -63.50 34.39 0.38
C CYS A 399 -62.14 34.90 -0.16
N SER A 400 -62.13 36.16 -0.57
CA SER A 400 -61.06 36.90 -1.24
C SER A 400 -59.92 37.33 -0.29
N GLY A 401 -58.68 37.40 -0.80
CA GLY A 401 -57.50 38.02 -0.16
C GLY A 401 -56.32 38.18 -1.15
N PRO A 402 -55.41 39.17 -0.96
CA PRO A 402 -54.65 39.84 -2.04
C PRO A 402 -53.36 39.10 -2.47
N PRO A 403 -52.71 39.50 -3.59
CA PRO A 403 -51.53 38.80 -4.10
C PRO A 403 -50.28 39.20 -3.32
N SER A 404 -49.64 38.26 -2.63
CA SER A 404 -48.27 38.38 -2.16
C SER A 404 -47.33 37.74 -3.18
N GLY A 405 -46.65 38.59 -3.97
CA GLY A 405 -45.53 38.19 -4.81
C GLY A 405 -44.35 37.75 -3.95
N GLY A 406 -44.05 36.45 -3.97
CA GLY A 406 -42.82 35.88 -3.43
C GLY A 406 -41.92 35.49 -4.59
N GLY A 407 -40.93 36.32 -4.92
CA GLY A 407 -39.93 36.01 -5.91
C GLY A 407 -39.01 34.89 -5.42
N SER A 408 -38.98 33.77 -6.17
CA SER A 408 -37.99 32.71 -5.98
C SER A 408 -36.65 33.14 -6.60
N GLY A 409 -35.91 34.01 -5.89
CA GLY A 409 -34.57 34.45 -6.28
C GLY A 409 -33.41 33.74 -5.54
N GLY A 410 -33.72 32.80 -4.63
CA GLY A 410 -32.75 32.36 -3.61
C GLY A 410 -31.71 31.31 -4.01
N ASP A 411 -31.94 30.54 -5.07
CA ASP A 411 -31.12 29.33 -5.32
C ASP A 411 -29.78 29.63 -6.01
N GLY A 412 -29.72 30.71 -6.80
CA GLY A 412 -28.51 31.17 -7.49
C GLY A 412 -27.53 31.89 -6.56
N GLU A 413 -28.04 32.80 -5.72
CA GLU A 413 -27.23 33.55 -4.73
C GLU A 413 -26.61 32.64 -3.67
N GLN A 414 -27.35 31.61 -3.21
CA GLN A 414 -26.81 30.65 -2.25
C GLN A 414 -25.73 29.75 -2.86
N LEU A 415 -25.82 29.45 -4.15
CA LEU A 415 -24.79 28.69 -4.87
C LEU A 415 -23.52 29.55 -5.09
N ALA A 416 -23.67 30.81 -5.48
CA ALA A 416 -22.57 31.75 -5.61
C ALA A 416 -21.87 32.01 -4.26
N ALA A 417 -22.63 32.20 -3.18
CA ALA A 417 -22.09 32.38 -1.83
C ALA A 417 -21.34 31.14 -1.31
N ALA A 418 -21.84 29.92 -1.60
CA ALA A 418 -21.16 28.68 -1.24
C ALA A 418 -19.85 28.47 -2.02
N VAL A 419 -19.80 28.88 -3.29
CA VAL A 419 -18.59 28.84 -4.13
C VAL A 419 -17.58 29.90 -3.69
N ALA A 420 -18.01 31.12 -3.36
CA ALA A 420 -17.15 32.17 -2.83
C ALA A 420 -16.55 31.79 -1.46
N ALA A 421 -17.35 31.22 -0.55
CA ALA A 421 -16.87 30.70 0.74
C ALA A 421 -15.90 29.51 0.55
N ALA A 422 -16.12 28.68 -0.48
CA ALA A 422 -15.24 27.57 -0.80
C ALA A 422 -13.87 28.04 -1.34
N ALA A 423 -13.84 29.08 -2.17
CA ALA A 423 -12.63 29.68 -2.75
C ALA A 423 -11.80 30.44 -1.70
N ALA A 424 -12.43 31.00 -0.66
CA ALA A 424 -11.77 31.73 0.42
C ALA A 424 -11.11 30.83 1.49
N CYS A 425 -11.20 29.49 1.40
CA CYS A 425 -10.61 28.62 2.43
C CYS A 425 -9.07 28.69 2.44
N PRO A 426 -8.43 29.01 3.58
CA PRO A 426 -6.97 28.99 3.73
C PRO A 426 -6.36 27.63 3.39
N CYS A 427 -7.09 26.56 3.67
CA CYS A 427 -6.73 25.16 3.42
C CYS A 427 -6.51 24.80 1.93
N LEU A 428 -7.14 25.55 1.02
CA LEU A 428 -7.06 25.34 -0.43
C LEU A 428 -6.01 26.21 -1.10
N ARG A 429 -5.33 27.10 -0.35
CA ARG A 429 -4.28 27.99 -0.87
C ARG A 429 -3.08 27.22 -1.42
N ASP A 430 -2.82 26.04 -0.87
CA ASP A 430 -1.63 25.23 -1.17
C ASP A 430 -1.88 24.05 -2.14
N ARG A 431 -3.10 23.91 -2.71
CA ARG A 431 -3.46 22.76 -3.58
C ARG A 431 -4.15 23.21 -4.89
N PRO A 432 -3.39 23.69 -5.89
CA PRO A 432 -3.92 24.32 -7.10
C PRO A 432 -4.68 23.36 -8.05
N HIS A 433 -4.28 22.09 -8.12
CA HIS A 433 -4.97 21.07 -8.93
C HIS A 433 -6.41 20.80 -8.43
N LEU A 434 -6.62 20.87 -7.11
CA LEU A 434 -7.93 20.68 -6.51
C LEU A 434 -8.85 21.88 -6.78
N ARG A 435 -8.30 23.10 -6.79
CA ARG A 435 -9.04 24.33 -7.19
C ARG A 435 -9.47 24.28 -8.65
N GLU A 436 -8.58 23.91 -9.56
CA GLU A 436 -8.91 23.85 -10.99
C GLU A 436 -9.95 22.76 -11.28
N TRP A 437 -9.83 21.60 -10.63
CA TRP A 437 -10.87 20.56 -10.71
C TRP A 437 -12.22 21.05 -10.17
N MET A 438 -12.23 21.76 -9.02
CA MET A 438 -13.45 22.35 -8.47
C MET A 438 -14.09 23.39 -9.42
N ARG A 439 -13.28 24.24 -10.05
CA ARG A 439 -13.71 25.22 -11.06
C ARG A 439 -14.41 24.52 -12.22
N GLN A 440 -13.78 23.49 -12.79
CA GLN A 440 -14.32 22.71 -13.91
C GLN A 440 -15.63 22.00 -13.56
N GLN A 441 -15.78 21.49 -12.32
CA GLN A 441 -17.02 20.86 -11.87
C GLN A 441 -18.15 21.86 -11.64
N VAL A 442 -17.86 23.05 -11.11
CA VAL A 442 -18.85 24.14 -10.99
C VAL A 442 -19.32 24.57 -12.37
N GLU A 443 -18.39 24.73 -13.32
CA GLU A 443 -18.71 25.13 -14.69
C GLU A 443 -19.58 24.08 -15.41
N LEU A 444 -19.30 22.78 -15.22
CA LEU A 444 -20.14 21.69 -15.72
C LEU A 444 -21.55 21.72 -15.13
N LEU A 445 -21.69 21.97 -13.84
CA LEU A 445 -22.99 22.06 -13.16
C LEU A 445 -23.79 23.28 -13.62
N CYS A 446 -23.16 24.46 -13.74
CA CYS A 446 -23.80 25.66 -14.29
C CYS A 446 -24.29 25.42 -15.72
N ARG A 447 -23.49 24.74 -16.57
CA ARG A 447 -23.92 24.36 -17.94
C ARG A 447 -25.08 23.37 -17.94
N GLN A 448 -25.14 22.46 -16.97
CA GLN A 448 -26.25 21.51 -16.85
C GLN A 448 -27.54 22.19 -16.39
N GLU A 449 -27.46 23.14 -15.44
CA GLU A 449 -28.63 23.91 -14.99
C GLU A 449 -29.12 24.89 -16.05
N ALA A 450 -28.23 25.59 -16.77
CA ALA A 450 -28.60 26.45 -17.89
C ALA A 450 -29.39 25.67 -18.97
N ARG A 451 -28.98 24.42 -19.26
CA ARG A 451 -29.72 23.53 -20.17
C ARG A 451 -31.07 23.06 -19.64
N ARG A 452 -31.26 23.02 -18.33
CA ARG A 452 -32.55 22.70 -17.69
C ARG A 452 -33.49 23.91 -17.68
N GLY A 453 -32.95 25.13 -17.56
CA GLY A 453 -33.71 26.38 -17.55
C GLY A 453 -34.29 26.78 -18.91
N THR A 454 -33.63 26.43 -20.02
CA THR A 454 -34.09 26.78 -21.38
C THR A 454 -35.30 25.98 -21.90
N GLY A 455 -35.90 25.11 -21.07
CA GLY A 455 -37.08 24.33 -21.43
C GLY A 455 -38.42 25.05 -21.27
N ARG A 456 -38.46 26.27 -20.72
CA ARG A 456 -39.70 27.08 -20.67
C ARG A 456 -39.80 27.97 -21.91
N GLY A 457 -40.87 27.75 -22.67
CA GLY A 457 -41.14 28.43 -23.93
C GLY A 457 -41.24 29.96 -23.80
N PRO A 458 -41.06 30.67 -24.92
CA PRO A 458 -41.00 32.13 -24.94
C PRO A 458 -42.41 32.70 -24.86
N GLU A 459 -42.87 33.10 -23.67
CA GLU A 459 -44.00 34.01 -23.57
C GLU A 459 -43.70 35.15 -22.57
N GLN A 460 -43.70 36.34 -23.17
CA GLN A 460 -43.85 37.68 -22.60
C GLN A 460 -42.58 38.37 -22.07
N GLY A 461 -42.33 39.51 -22.73
CA GLY A 461 -41.13 40.31 -22.60
C GLY A 461 -41.11 41.15 -21.34
N SER A 462 -39.90 41.27 -20.80
CA SER A 462 -39.50 42.20 -19.78
C SER A 462 -38.07 42.60 -20.16
N GLU A 463 -37.91 43.82 -20.69
CA GLU A 463 -36.68 44.32 -21.31
C GLU A 463 -35.62 44.81 -20.28
N ASP A 464 -35.80 44.61 -18.98
CA ASP A 464 -34.87 45.13 -17.95
C ASP A 464 -33.93 44.05 -17.37
N GLY A 465 -33.20 43.34 -18.22
CA GLY A 465 -32.32 42.21 -17.83
C GLY A 465 -30.81 42.39 -18.11
N SER A 466 -30.35 43.60 -18.42
CA SER A 466 -28.97 43.83 -18.91
C SER A 466 -27.89 44.01 -17.83
N SER A 467 -28.25 44.16 -16.55
CA SER A 467 -27.29 44.60 -15.52
C SER A 467 -26.48 43.47 -14.87
N SER A 468 -27.03 42.25 -14.78
CA SER A 468 -26.40 41.15 -14.04
C SER A 468 -25.31 40.41 -14.82
N ASP A 469 -25.36 40.44 -16.15
CA ASP A 469 -24.35 39.80 -16.99
C ASP A 469 -23.06 40.64 -17.11
N GLU A 470 -23.15 41.98 -17.04
CA GLU A 470 -21.98 42.86 -16.98
C GLU A 470 -21.24 42.73 -15.63
N GLU A 471 -21.97 42.71 -14.50
CA GLU A 471 -21.34 42.51 -13.18
C GLU A 471 -20.62 41.15 -13.06
N LEU A 472 -21.18 40.09 -13.65
CA LEU A 472 -20.54 38.78 -13.64
C LEU A 472 -19.27 38.76 -14.51
N SER A 473 -19.30 39.46 -15.65
CA SER A 473 -18.15 39.57 -16.55
C SER A 473 -17.00 40.36 -15.90
N ASP A 474 -17.31 41.44 -15.17
CA ASP A 474 -16.31 42.24 -14.45
C ASP A 474 -15.66 41.46 -13.31
N LEU A 475 -16.44 40.67 -12.56
CA LEU A 475 -15.92 39.80 -11.48
C LEU A 475 -15.01 38.68 -12.01
N VAL A 476 -15.33 38.11 -13.19
CA VAL A 476 -14.46 37.11 -13.84
C VAL A 476 -13.16 37.76 -14.29
N HIS A 477 -13.22 38.96 -14.87
CA HIS A 477 -12.02 39.67 -15.31
C HIS A 477 -11.11 40.05 -14.15
N GLU A 478 -11.68 40.54 -13.04
CA GLU A 478 -10.92 40.87 -11.83
C GLU A 478 -10.25 39.63 -11.20
N ALA A 479 -10.95 38.48 -11.22
CA ALA A 479 -10.39 37.21 -10.75
C ALA A 479 -9.24 36.71 -11.65
N GLU A 480 -9.34 36.87 -12.98
CA GLU A 480 -8.28 36.52 -13.92
C GLU A 480 -7.03 37.41 -13.72
N GLU A 481 -7.22 38.72 -13.53
CA GLU A 481 -6.12 39.63 -13.22
C GLU A 481 -5.45 39.29 -11.89
N ALA A 482 -6.22 38.95 -10.85
CA ALA A 482 -5.67 38.55 -9.57
C ALA A 482 -4.82 37.28 -9.68
N LEU A 483 -5.27 36.30 -10.48
CA LEU A 483 -4.52 35.06 -10.73
C LEU A 483 -3.23 35.33 -11.52
N ALA A 484 -3.28 36.23 -12.50
CA ALA A 484 -2.11 36.64 -13.27
C ALA A 484 -1.05 37.33 -12.38
N ARG A 485 -1.47 38.21 -11.47
CA ARG A 485 -0.58 38.86 -10.49
C ARG A 485 0.06 37.85 -9.54
N GLU A 486 -0.70 36.87 -9.02
CA GLU A 486 -0.15 35.82 -8.14
C GLU A 486 0.86 34.93 -8.88
N SER A 487 0.56 34.55 -10.13
CA SER A 487 1.48 33.78 -10.98
C SER A 487 2.80 34.53 -11.21
N GLN A 488 2.72 35.82 -11.51
CA GLN A 488 3.90 36.68 -11.72
C GLN A 488 4.74 36.81 -10.43
N GLN A 489 4.09 36.96 -9.28
CA GLN A 489 4.79 37.01 -7.98
C GLN A 489 5.53 35.70 -7.66
N ARG A 490 4.94 34.54 -7.98
CA ARG A 490 5.59 33.23 -7.80
C ARG A 490 6.79 33.05 -8.72
N GLN A 491 6.69 33.48 -9.99
CA GLN A 491 7.83 33.45 -10.91
C GLN A 491 8.98 34.33 -10.40
N GLN A 492 8.67 35.48 -9.79
CA GLN A 492 9.67 36.34 -9.20
C GLN A 492 10.36 35.70 -7.98
N GLN A 493 9.59 35.09 -7.08
CA GLN A 493 10.13 34.35 -5.93
C GLN A 493 11.02 33.17 -6.36
N GLN A 494 10.64 32.43 -7.41
CA GLN A 494 11.47 31.35 -7.95
C GLN A 494 12.79 31.87 -8.53
N ARG A 495 12.76 33.00 -9.24
CA ARG A 495 13.97 33.63 -9.77
C ARG A 495 14.91 34.09 -8.65
N GLU A 496 14.35 34.64 -7.56
CA GLU A 496 15.13 35.04 -6.38
C GLU A 496 15.76 33.83 -5.68
N ALA A 497 15.01 32.74 -5.49
CA ALA A 497 15.53 31.50 -4.89
C ALA A 497 16.68 30.90 -5.70
N VAL A 498 16.54 30.81 -7.03
CA VAL A 498 17.62 30.33 -7.92
C VAL A 498 18.82 31.27 -7.86
N SER A 499 18.61 32.59 -7.82
CA SER A 499 19.71 33.56 -7.70
C SER A 499 20.48 33.41 -6.39
N GLN A 500 19.80 33.10 -5.28
CA GLN A 500 20.44 32.85 -3.98
C GLN A 500 21.27 31.57 -4.00
N GLU A 501 20.75 30.50 -4.62
CA GLU A 501 21.42 29.20 -4.72
C GLU A 501 22.68 29.26 -5.62
N VAL A 502 22.60 30.00 -6.73
CA VAL A 502 23.77 30.28 -7.60
C VAL A 502 24.79 31.15 -6.87
N GLY A 503 24.35 32.11 -6.05
CA GLY A 503 25.22 32.93 -5.21
C GLY A 503 25.99 32.08 -4.19
N ALA A 504 25.30 31.21 -3.45
CA ALA A 504 25.91 30.29 -2.48
C ALA A 504 26.92 29.33 -3.15
N SER A 505 26.58 28.83 -4.33
CA SER A 505 27.46 27.96 -5.11
C SER A 505 28.74 28.66 -5.58
N ARG A 506 28.67 29.95 -5.97
CA ARG A 506 29.87 30.74 -6.34
C ARG A 506 30.78 31.00 -5.14
N VAL A 507 30.23 31.24 -3.95
CA VAL A 507 31.02 31.41 -2.72
C VAL A 507 31.78 30.13 -2.37
N LEU A 508 31.14 28.96 -2.53
CA LEU A 508 31.79 27.66 -2.31
C LEU A 508 32.89 27.38 -3.33
N ILE A 509 32.69 27.71 -4.61
CA ILE A 509 33.73 27.52 -5.64
C ILE A 509 34.94 28.43 -5.39
N CYS A 510 34.73 29.66 -4.93
CA CYS A 510 35.83 30.56 -4.56
C CYS A 510 36.56 30.16 -3.27
N ALA A 511 35.98 29.32 -2.41
CA ALA A 511 36.64 28.77 -1.23
C ALA A 511 37.44 27.49 -1.52
N VAL A 512 37.18 26.85 -2.66
CA VAL A 512 37.86 25.65 -3.17
C VAL A 512 39.08 26.01 -4.04
N SER A 513 39.17 27.25 -4.50
CA SER A 513 40.34 27.81 -5.22
C SER A 513 41.24 28.57 -4.25
#